data_AF-A0A2T4WVL6-F1
#
_entry.id   AF-A0A2T4WVL6-F1
#
_cell.length_a   1.000
_cell.length_b   1.000
_cell.length_c   1.000
_cell.angle_alpha   90.00
_cell.angle_beta   90.00
_cell.angle_gamma   90.00
#
_symmetry.space_group_name_H-M   'P 1'
#
loop_
_entity.id
_entity.type
_entity.pdbx_description
1 polymer ?
#
loop_
_entity_poly.entity_id
_entity_poly.type
_entity_poly.pdbx_seq_one_letter_code
_entity_poly.pdbx_strand_id
1 'polypeptide(L)'
;MKSELIFKKILQITLHLLFWCGVLLFYTYFFGTESNDLGYVLSFSMFLMPITIAVTYVSIYKLIPEYLIKKKYFLFALYSAYTLIISSYLIVISVFYGLIYLSNFVYADMPPISRNLLFVSVAVYLVVIIVSAFTLLKLNLKHAEKTKKLETKILETQLKLKEQELNYLKMQIHPHFLFNTLN
;
A
#
# COMPACT_ATOMS: atom_id res chain seq x y z
N MET A 1 9.80 11.12 25.15
CA MET A 1 8.55 11.09 24.35
C MET A 1 8.60 11.93 23.06
N LYS A 2 8.91 13.25 23.09
CA LYS A 2 9.02 14.07 21.84
C LYS A 2 10.18 13.65 20.93
N SER A 3 11.35 13.36 21.50
CA SER A 3 12.55 12.91 20.75
C SER A 3 12.31 11.61 19.96
N GLU A 4 11.68 10.60 20.58
CA GLU A 4 11.36 9.33 19.91
C GLU A 4 10.37 9.47 18.76
N LEU A 5 9.40 10.38 18.88
CA LEU A 5 8.45 10.67 17.80
C LEU A 5 9.13 11.33 16.61
N ILE A 6 10.05 12.26 16.86
CA ILE A 6 10.85 12.94 15.83
C ILE A 6 11.74 11.92 15.12
N PHE A 7 12.43 11.06 15.86
CA PHE A 7 13.29 10.01 15.30
C PHE A 7 12.50 9.05 14.38
N LYS A 8 11.32 8.58 14.82
CA LYS A 8 10.46 7.71 14.00
C LYS A 8 10.01 8.38 12.70
N LYS A 9 9.67 9.68 12.75
CA LYS A 9 9.30 10.44 11.54
C LYS A 9 10.48 10.61 10.59
N ILE A 10 11.66 10.95 11.10
CA ILE A 10 12.87 11.08 10.28
C ILE A 10 13.17 9.75 9.59
N LEU A 11 13.19 8.64 10.33
CA LEU A 11 13.43 7.31 9.77
C LEU A 11 12.41 6.97 8.67
N GLN A 12 11.13 7.27 8.90
CA GLN A 12 10.09 7.05 7.90
C GLN A 12 10.33 7.86 6.62
N ILE A 13 10.65 9.15 6.74
CA ILE A 13 10.95 10.02 5.59
C ILE A 13 12.18 9.50 4.85
N THR A 14 13.25 9.14 5.56
CA THR A 14 14.47 8.58 4.96
C THR A 14 14.19 7.29 4.19
N LEU A 15 13.39 6.38 4.73
CA LEU A 15 13.01 5.15 4.04
C LEU A 15 12.15 5.43 2.80
N HIS A 16 11.24 6.41 2.85
CA HIS A 16 10.47 6.82 1.68
C HIS A 16 11.36 7.42 0.58
N LEU A 17 12.30 8.28 0.95
CA LEU A 17 13.26 8.84 0.00
C LEU A 17 14.14 7.75 -0.61
N LEU A 18 14.68 6.84 0.22
CA LEU A 18 15.48 5.72 -0.24
C LEU A 18 14.71 4.80 -1.20
N PHE A 19 13.44 4.53 -0.90
CA PHE A 19 12.56 3.76 -1.78
C PHE A 19 12.40 4.44 -3.15
N TRP A 20 12.08 5.74 -3.19
CA TRP A 20 11.92 6.45 -4.45
C TRP A 20 13.23 6.62 -5.21
N CYS A 21 14.37 6.75 -4.51
CA CYS A 21 15.69 6.66 -5.13
C CYS A 21 15.91 5.27 -5.77
N GLY A 22 15.51 4.19 -5.09
CA GLY A 22 15.56 2.84 -5.66
C GLY A 22 14.69 2.69 -6.92
N VAL A 23 13.49 3.29 -6.93
CA VAL A 23 12.62 3.32 -8.13
C VAL A 23 13.28 4.12 -9.27
N LEU A 24 13.91 5.25 -8.97
CA LEU A 24 14.62 6.04 -9.97
C LEU A 24 15.80 5.25 -10.58
N LEU A 25 16.57 4.53 -9.75
CA LEU A 25 17.62 3.63 -10.23
C LEU A 25 17.06 2.50 -11.08
N PHE A 26 15.94 1.90 -10.68
CA PHE A 26 15.24 0.89 -11.46
C PHE A 26 14.83 1.43 -12.84
N TYR A 27 14.22 2.62 -12.92
CA TYR A 27 13.87 3.25 -14.19
C TYR A 27 15.09 3.58 -15.04
N THR A 28 16.14 4.12 -14.43
CA THR A 28 17.38 4.46 -15.15
C THR A 28 18.02 3.23 -15.77
N TYR A 29 18.04 2.10 -15.04
CA TYR A 29 18.51 0.83 -15.57
C TYR A 29 17.58 0.26 -16.66
N PHE A 30 16.27 0.25 -16.40
CA PHE A 30 15.27 -0.34 -17.29
C PHE A 30 15.20 0.39 -18.63
N PHE A 31 15.10 1.73 -18.62
CA PHE A 31 15.08 2.53 -19.86
C PHE A 31 16.45 2.73 -20.50
N GLY A 32 17.52 2.54 -19.73
CA GLY A 32 18.90 2.61 -20.21
C GLY A 32 19.34 1.39 -21.02
N THR A 33 18.58 0.29 -20.95
CA THR A 33 18.89 -0.93 -21.70
C THR A 33 18.91 -0.64 -23.20
N GLU A 34 20.00 -1.01 -23.87
CA GLU A 34 20.27 -0.73 -25.29
C GLU A 34 20.40 0.76 -25.66
N SER A 35 20.74 1.62 -24.70
CA SER A 35 21.03 3.04 -24.95
C SER A 35 22.34 3.49 -24.30
N ASN A 36 23.08 4.35 -24.99
CA ASN A 36 24.31 4.95 -24.48
C ASN A 36 24.10 6.36 -23.90
N ASP A 37 22.90 6.93 -24.05
CA ASP A 37 22.58 8.28 -23.60
C ASP A 37 21.97 8.28 -22.18
N LEU A 38 22.85 8.29 -21.19
CA LEU A 38 22.46 8.40 -19.78
C LEU A 38 21.73 9.71 -19.45
N GLY A 39 22.02 10.79 -20.19
CA GLY A 39 21.40 12.10 -19.99
C GLY A 39 19.91 12.07 -20.36
N TYR A 40 19.59 11.49 -21.52
CA TYR A 40 18.22 11.21 -21.93
C TYR A 40 17.53 10.32 -20.88
N VAL A 41 18.14 9.18 -20.55
CA VAL A 41 17.52 8.14 -19.73
C VAL A 41 17.19 8.65 -18.34
N LEU A 42 18.12 9.37 -17.71
CA LEU A 42 17.90 9.95 -16.39
C LEU A 42 16.82 11.05 -16.43
N SER A 43 16.85 11.93 -17.44
CA SER A 43 15.86 13.01 -17.58
C SER A 43 14.45 12.47 -17.82
N PHE A 44 14.33 11.45 -18.67
CA PHE A 44 13.07 10.73 -18.91
C PHE A 44 12.57 10.04 -17.64
N SER A 45 13.46 9.33 -16.93
CA SER A 45 13.13 8.65 -15.68
C SER A 45 12.64 9.63 -14.61
N MET A 46 13.32 10.77 -14.43
CA MET A 46 12.90 11.82 -13.51
C MET A 46 11.54 12.41 -13.87
N PHE A 47 11.25 12.60 -15.16
CA PHE A 47 9.95 13.09 -15.63
C PHE A 47 8.81 12.08 -15.36
N LEU A 48 9.10 10.78 -15.40
CA LEU A 48 8.13 9.72 -15.13
C LEU A 48 7.84 9.50 -13.63
N MET A 49 8.74 9.96 -12.74
CA MET A 49 8.62 9.78 -11.29
C MET A 49 7.36 10.40 -10.69
N PRO A 50 7.00 11.67 -10.93
CA PRO A 50 5.78 12.27 -10.38
C PRO A 50 4.51 11.49 -10.75
N ILE A 51 4.45 10.97 -11.98
CA ILE A 51 3.33 10.16 -12.48
C ILE A 51 3.25 8.86 -11.66
N THR A 52 4.37 8.16 -11.52
CA THR A 52 4.47 6.91 -10.76
C THR A 52 4.10 7.10 -9.29
N ILE A 53 4.61 8.17 -8.66
CA ILE A 53 4.32 8.53 -7.27
C ILE A 53 2.82 8.80 -7.10
N ALA A 54 2.25 9.63 -7.98
CA ALA A 54 0.83 9.99 -7.90
C ALA A 54 -0.08 8.75 -8.03
N VAL A 55 0.15 7.90 -9.02
CA VAL A 55 -0.64 6.68 -9.23
C VAL A 55 -0.49 5.71 -8.05
N THR A 56 0.74 5.56 -7.54
CA THR A 56 1.02 4.71 -6.38
C THR A 56 0.26 5.21 -5.15
N TYR A 57 0.32 6.51 -4.86
CA TYR A 57 -0.34 7.10 -3.69
C TYR A 57 -1.86 7.08 -3.81
N VAL A 58 -2.42 7.36 -4.99
CA VAL A 58 -3.86 7.20 -5.24
C VAL A 58 -4.27 5.74 -4.98
N SER A 59 -3.48 4.77 -5.43
CA SER A 59 -3.76 3.34 -5.25
C SER A 59 -3.77 2.95 -3.77
N ILE A 60 -2.71 3.28 -3.02
CA ILE A 60 -2.53 2.79 -1.65
C ILE A 60 -3.28 3.60 -0.59
N TYR A 61 -3.53 4.89 -0.82
CA TYR A 61 -4.20 5.74 0.17
C TYR A 61 -5.68 5.98 -0.12
N LYS A 62 -6.14 5.83 -1.37
CA LYS A 62 -7.56 5.98 -1.72
C LYS A 62 -8.17 4.67 -2.21
N LEU A 63 -7.71 4.14 -3.35
CA LEU A 63 -8.38 3.01 -4.03
C LEU A 63 -8.52 1.78 -3.12
N ILE A 64 -7.40 1.34 -2.54
CA ILE A 64 -7.36 0.16 -1.67
C ILE A 64 -8.17 0.37 -0.38
N PRO A 65 -7.84 1.32 0.51
CA PRO A 65 -8.47 1.40 1.83
C PRO A 65 -9.93 1.86 1.77
N GLU A 66 -10.31 2.73 0.83
CA GLU A 66 -11.66 3.30 0.80
C GLU A 66 -12.66 2.46 0.01
N TYR A 67 -12.20 1.74 -1.02
CA TYR A 67 -13.09 1.00 -1.91
C TYR A 67 -12.86 -0.50 -1.87
N LEU A 68 -11.61 -0.98 -2.05
CA LEU A 68 -11.33 -2.41 -2.08
C LEU A 68 -11.58 -3.08 -0.72
N ILE A 69 -11.01 -2.54 0.35
CA ILE A 69 -11.16 -3.08 1.71
C ILE A 69 -12.59 -2.93 2.22
N LYS A 70 -13.28 -1.84 1.85
CA LYS A 70 -14.69 -1.63 2.19
C LYS A 70 -15.66 -2.40 1.27
N LYS A 71 -15.16 -3.29 0.40
CA LYS A 71 -15.93 -4.13 -0.54
C LYS A 71 -16.82 -3.34 -1.51
N LYS A 72 -16.49 -2.07 -1.79
CA LYS A 72 -17.19 -1.22 -2.77
C LYS A 72 -16.63 -1.44 -4.17
N TYR A 73 -16.79 -2.66 -4.71
CA TYR A 73 -16.10 -3.09 -5.92
C TYR A 73 -16.43 -2.28 -7.18
N PHE A 74 -17.69 -1.84 -7.34
CA PHE A 74 -18.07 -0.99 -8.47
C PHE A 74 -17.32 0.35 -8.45
N LEU A 75 -17.31 1.03 -7.31
CA LEU A 75 -16.58 2.29 -7.16
C LEU A 75 -15.06 2.08 -7.28
N PHE A 76 -14.54 0.97 -6.75
CA PHE A 76 -13.14 0.60 -6.95
C PHE A 76 -12.80 0.48 -8.44
N ALA A 77 -13.61 -0.24 -9.21
CA ALA A 77 -13.40 -0.41 -10.64
C ALA A 77 -13.49 0.94 -11.38
N LEU A 78 -14.50 1.76 -11.07
CA LEU A 78 -14.70 3.07 -11.67
C LEU A 78 -13.50 4.02 -11.43
N TYR A 79 -13.08 4.19 -10.17
CA TYR A 79 -11.97 5.08 -9.85
C TYR A 79 -10.62 4.51 -10.29
N SER A 80 -10.46 3.19 -10.34
CA SER A 80 -9.28 2.55 -10.94
C SER A 80 -9.23 2.83 -12.45
N ALA A 81 -10.37 2.76 -13.15
CA ALA A 81 -10.45 3.10 -14.57
C ALA A 81 -10.09 4.58 -14.81
N TYR A 82 -10.60 5.52 -14.00
CA TYR A 82 -10.20 6.93 -14.08
C TYR A 82 -8.71 7.11 -13.82
N THR A 83 -8.16 6.43 -12.81
CA THR A 83 -6.73 6.47 -12.52
C THR A 83 -5.91 5.97 -13.71
N LEU A 84 -6.34 4.86 -14.34
CA LEU A 84 -5.69 4.26 -15.50
C LEU A 84 -5.73 5.17 -16.73
N ILE A 85 -6.88 5.79 -17.01
CA ILE A 85 -7.04 6.71 -18.15
C ILE A 85 -6.14 7.93 -17.94
N ILE A 86 -6.20 8.57 -16.77
CA ILE A 86 -5.40 9.76 -16.47
C ILE A 86 -3.90 9.44 -16.51
N SER A 87 -3.48 8.34 -15.89
CA SER A 87 -2.06 7.96 -15.91
C SER A 87 -1.59 7.56 -17.30
N SER A 88 -2.40 6.87 -18.11
CA SER A 88 -2.04 6.53 -19.49
C SER A 88 -1.83 7.78 -20.34
N TYR A 89 -2.68 8.80 -20.17
CA TYR A 89 -2.50 10.10 -20.82
C TYR A 89 -1.20 10.78 -20.38
N LEU A 90 -0.88 10.78 -19.09
CA LEU A 90 0.39 11.33 -18.58
C LEU A 90 1.62 10.55 -19.06
N ILE A 91 1.52 9.23 -19.19
CA ILE A 91 2.57 8.38 -19.75
C ILE A 91 2.80 8.73 -21.23
N VAL A 92 1.74 8.93 -22.01
CA VAL A 92 1.87 9.41 -23.40
C VAL A 92 2.59 10.76 -23.44
N ILE A 93 2.23 11.71 -22.57
CA ILE A 93 2.93 12.98 -22.44
C ILE A 93 4.42 12.78 -22.13
N SER A 94 4.78 11.82 -21.28
CA SER A 94 6.19 11.53 -20.96
C SER A 94 6.99 11.07 -22.18
N VAL A 95 6.39 10.27 -23.06
CA VAL A 95 7.02 9.83 -24.31
C VAL A 95 7.18 11.00 -25.29
N PHE A 96 6.17 11.88 -25.38
CA PHE A 96 6.29 13.11 -26.15
C PHE A 96 7.37 14.06 -25.58
N TYR A 97 7.50 14.14 -24.25
CA TYR A 97 8.58 14.88 -23.63
C TYR A 97 9.95 14.34 -24.08
N GLY A 98 10.14 13.02 -24.07
CA GLY A 98 11.34 12.38 -24.60
C GLY A 98 11.59 12.73 -26.07
N LEU A 99 10.57 12.62 -26.93
CA LEU A 99 10.69 12.92 -28.36
C LEU A 99 11.05 14.40 -28.62
N ILE A 100 10.35 15.33 -27.99
CA ILE A 100 10.43 16.77 -28.28
C ILE A 100 11.68 17.38 -27.64
N TYR A 101 11.90 17.13 -26.35
CA TYR A 101 12.91 17.85 -25.56
C TYR A 101 14.22 17.10 -25.40
N LEU A 102 14.22 15.76 -25.52
CA LEU A 102 15.42 14.97 -25.32
C LEU A 102 15.99 14.42 -26.64
N SER A 103 15.15 14.19 -27.65
CA SER A 103 15.57 13.70 -28.97
C SER A 103 15.34 14.68 -30.13
N ASN A 104 14.94 15.93 -29.87
CA ASN A 104 14.76 16.97 -30.89
C ASN A 104 13.92 16.51 -32.11
N PHE A 105 12.81 15.80 -31.86
CA PHE A 105 11.92 15.19 -32.86
C PHE A 105 12.52 14.02 -33.68
N VAL A 106 13.70 13.53 -33.33
CA VAL A 106 14.32 12.37 -33.98
C VAL A 106 13.94 11.09 -33.25
N TYR A 107 12.91 10.39 -33.74
CA TYR A 107 12.41 9.15 -33.11
C TYR A 107 13.47 8.03 -33.02
N ALA A 108 14.42 7.98 -33.98
CA ALA A 108 15.49 7.00 -34.01
C ALA A 108 16.45 7.13 -32.82
N ASP A 109 16.65 8.35 -32.32
CA ASP A 109 17.59 8.68 -31.23
C ASP A 109 17.01 8.40 -29.85
N MET A 110 15.70 8.11 -29.75
CA MET A 110 15.09 7.70 -28.50
C MET A 110 15.49 6.26 -28.15
N PRO A 111 15.85 5.96 -26.88
CA PRO A 111 16.02 4.61 -26.39
C PRO A 111 14.81 3.72 -26.73
N PRO A 112 15.02 2.49 -27.26
CA PRO A 112 13.95 1.63 -27.77
C PRO A 112 12.81 1.38 -26.78
N ILE A 113 13.14 1.24 -25.49
CA ILE A 113 12.18 0.97 -24.42
C ILE A 113 11.38 2.23 -24.09
N SER A 114 12.03 3.39 -24.05
CA SER A 114 11.38 4.67 -23.68
C SER A 114 10.35 5.15 -24.72
N ARG A 115 10.53 4.79 -26.00
CA ARG A 115 9.61 5.14 -27.08
C ARG A 115 8.44 4.15 -27.25
N ASN A 116 8.44 3.05 -26.51
CA ASN A 116 7.37 2.06 -26.55
C ASN A 116 6.43 2.24 -25.34
N LEU A 117 5.22 2.73 -25.61
CA LEU A 117 4.22 3.03 -24.59
C LEU A 117 3.88 1.83 -23.70
N LEU A 118 3.89 0.61 -24.23
CA LEU A 118 3.61 -0.59 -23.45
C LEU A 118 4.71 -0.81 -22.41
N PHE A 119 5.99 -0.71 -22.79
CA PHE A 119 7.09 -0.89 -21.84
C PHE A 119 7.13 0.21 -20.78
N VAL A 120 6.90 1.47 -21.16
CA VAL A 120 6.79 2.57 -20.18
C VAL A 120 5.64 2.33 -19.21
N SER A 121 4.48 1.90 -19.71
CA SER A 121 3.32 1.57 -18.87
C SER A 121 3.61 0.40 -17.93
N VAL A 122 4.24 -0.67 -18.42
CA VAL A 122 4.63 -1.82 -17.61
C VAL A 122 5.56 -1.40 -16.48
N ALA A 123 6.56 -0.55 -16.75
CA ALA A 123 7.48 -0.05 -15.72
C ALA A 123 6.73 0.69 -14.59
N VAL A 124 5.79 1.58 -14.95
CA VAL A 124 4.96 2.32 -13.98
C VAL A 124 4.08 1.38 -13.17
N TYR A 125 3.33 0.51 -13.84
CA TYR A 125 2.38 -0.37 -13.16
C TYR A 125 3.05 -1.48 -12.36
N LEU A 126 4.26 -1.91 -12.72
CA LEU A 126 5.05 -2.85 -11.92
C LEU A 126 5.32 -2.26 -10.53
N VAL A 127 5.78 -1.01 -10.46
CA VAL A 127 6.00 -0.32 -9.18
C VAL A 127 4.70 -0.20 -8.39
N VAL A 128 3.62 0.25 -9.04
CA VAL A 128 2.30 0.42 -8.40
C VAL A 128 1.79 -0.89 -7.82
N ILE A 129 1.90 -2.00 -8.57
CA ILE A 129 1.46 -3.33 -8.15
C ILE A 129 2.28 -3.83 -6.97
N ILE A 130 3.62 -3.71 -7.02
CA ILE A 130 4.50 -4.13 -5.92
C ILE A 130 4.13 -3.38 -4.63
N VAL A 131 4.03 -2.05 -4.69
CA VAL A 131 3.71 -1.23 -3.51
C VAL A 131 2.28 -1.50 -3.00
N SER A 132 1.34 -1.74 -3.90
CA SER A 132 -0.03 -2.14 -3.57
C SER A 132 -0.09 -3.50 -2.87
N ALA A 133 0.68 -4.48 -3.35
CA ALA A 133 0.77 -5.82 -2.75
C ALA A 133 1.35 -5.75 -1.33
N PHE A 134 2.45 -5.01 -1.12
CA PHE A 134 3.00 -4.77 0.21
C PHE A 134 2.00 -4.07 1.14
N THR A 135 1.25 -3.10 0.62
CA THR A 135 0.21 -2.40 1.40
C THR A 135 -0.91 -3.35 1.82
N LEU A 136 -1.40 -4.18 0.89
CA LEU A 136 -2.43 -5.18 1.17
C LEU A 136 -1.95 -6.22 2.19
N LEU A 137 -0.71 -6.70 2.07
CA LEU A 137 -0.11 -7.62 3.02
C LEU A 137 -0.05 -7.00 4.43
N LYS A 138 0.45 -5.76 4.54
CA LYS A 138 0.51 -5.03 5.81
C LYS A 138 -0.88 -4.83 6.44
N LEU A 139 -1.89 -4.49 5.62
CA LEU A 139 -3.26 -4.34 6.08
C LEU A 139 -3.82 -5.67 6.57
N ASN A 140 -3.59 -6.76 5.82
CA ASN A 140 -4.04 -8.10 6.21
C ASN A 140 -3.45 -8.53 7.55
N LEU A 141 -2.13 -8.42 7.73
CA LEU A 141 -1.46 -8.74 8.99
C LEU A 141 -2.03 -7.93 10.17
N LYS A 142 -2.23 -6.62 9.99
CA LYS A 142 -2.83 -5.76 11.01
C LYS A 142 -4.28 -6.16 11.34
N HIS A 143 -5.05 -6.56 10.34
CA HIS A 143 -6.41 -7.06 10.53
C HIS A 143 -6.40 -8.40 11.29
N ALA A 144 -5.53 -9.33 10.92
CA ALA A 144 -5.39 -10.63 11.59
C ALA A 144 -5.01 -10.48 13.07
N GLU A 145 -4.04 -9.61 13.39
CA GLU A 145 -3.67 -9.30 14.78
C GLU A 145 -4.85 -8.72 15.58
N LYS A 146 -5.59 -7.78 14.98
CA LYS A 146 -6.76 -7.17 15.63
C LYS A 146 -7.87 -8.18 15.87
N THR A 147 -8.14 -9.05 14.91
CA THR A 147 -9.14 -10.13 15.02
C THR A 147 -8.75 -11.09 16.14
N LYS A 148 -7.50 -11.57 16.16
CA LYS A 148 -7.00 -12.45 17.22
C LYS A 148 -7.15 -11.82 18.60
N LYS A 149 -6.80 -10.54 18.76
CA LYS A 149 -6.96 -9.82 20.03
C LYS A 149 -8.42 -9.66 20.45
N LEU A 150 -9.34 -9.53 19.49
CA LEU A 150 -10.76 -9.45 19.78
C LEU A 150 -11.32 -10.81 20.21
N GLU A 151 -10.92 -11.88 19.52
CA GLU A 151 -11.28 -13.26 19.85
C GLU A 151 -10.81 -13.63 21.27
N THR A 152 -9.55 -13.34 21.63
CA THR A 152 -9.05 -13.62 22.99
C THR A 152 -9.86 -12.88 24.04
N LYS A 153 -10.18 -11.60 23.79
CA LYS A 153 -10.99 -10.81 24.72
C LYS A 153 -12.41 -11.35 24.88
N ILE A 154 -13.01 -11.84 23.79
CA ILE A 154 -14.35 -12.48 23.83
C ILE A 154 -14.28 -13.76 24.67
N LEU A 155 -13.29 -14.62 24.45
CA LEU A 155 -13.11 -15.87 25.20
C LEU A 155 -12.87 -15.61 26.69
N GLU A 156 -12.03 -14.64 27.04
CA GLU A 156 -11.80 -14.22 28.44
C GLU A 156 -13.10 -13.72 29.09
N THR A 157 -13.90 -12.94 28.37
CA THR A 157 -15.18 -12.43 28.87
C THR A 157 -16.19 -13.57 29.09
N GLN A 158 -16.25 -14.53 28.17
CA GLN A 158 -17.11 -15.71 28.28
C GLN A 158 -16.71 -16.61 29.46
N LEU A 159 -15.41 -16.85 29.65
CA LEU A 159 -14.89 -17.61 30.79
C LEU A 159 -15.29 -16.95 32.11
N LYS A 160 -15.09 -15.63 32.23
CA LYS A 160 -15.47 -14.88 33.43
C LYS A 160 -16.98 -14.93 33.73
N LEU A 161 -17.83 -14.85 32.70
CA LEU A 161 -19.28 -15.02 32.87
C LEU A 161 -19.64 -16.43 33.36
N LYS A 162 -18.98 -17.47 32.84
CA LYS A 162 -19.19 -18.86 33.29
C LYS A 162 -18.75 -19.08 34.73
N GLU A 163 -17.64 -18.49 35.15
CA GLU A 163 -17.21 -18.52 36.55
C GLU A 163 -18.21 -17.82 37.48
N GLN A 164 -18.79 -16.69 37.05
CA GLN A 164 -19.84 -16.00 37.81
C GLN A 164 -21.13 -16.82 37.92
N GLU A 165 -21.59 -17.42 36.81
CA GLU A 165 -22.74 -18.35 36.82
C GLU A 165 -22.50 -19.52 37.77
N LEU A 166 -21.32 -20.15 37.72
CA LEU A 166 -20.96 -21.24 38.60
C LEU A 166 -20.96 -20.81 40.08
N ASN A 167 -20.38 -19.65 40.40
CA ASN A 167 -20.35 -19.13 41.76
C ASN A 167 -21.76 -18.80 42.27
N TYR A 168 -22.62 -18.22 41.42
CA TYR A 168 -24.02 -17.97 41.74
C TYR A 168 -24.79 -19.28 42.01
N LEU A 169 -24.59 -20.30 41.18
CA LEU A 169 -25.18 -21.62 41.39
C LEU A 169 -24.70 -22.26 42.71
N LYS A 170 -23.41 -22.18 43.03
CA LYS A 170 -22.88 -22.64 44.33
C LYS A 170 -23.53 -21.93 45.51
N MET A 171 -23.73 -20.61 45.42
CA MET A 171 -24.41 -19.83 46.47
C MET A 171 -25.88 -20.22 46.66
N GLN A 172 -26.58 -20.69 45.63
CA GLN A 172 -27.97 -21.17 45.77
C GLN A 172 -28.09 -22.51 46.50
N ILE A 173 -27.08 -23.38 46.43
CA ILE A 173 -27.09 -24.71 47.07
C ILE A 173 -26.71 -24.62 48.56
N HIS A 174 -25.85 -23.66 48.91
CA HIS A 174 -25.31 -23.48 50.25
C HIS A 174 -26.26 -23.00 51.39
N PRO A 175 -27.44 -22.36 51.17
CA PRO A 175 -28.31 -21.95 52.27
C PRO A 175 -28.90 -23.16 53.00
N HIS A 176 -29.26 -24.21 52.24
CA HIS A 176 -29.90 -25.41 52.78
C HIS A 176 -28.97 -26.21 53.71
N PHE A 177 -27.65 -26.17 53.48
CA PHE A 177 -26.68 -26.81 54.36
C PHE A 177 -26.55 -26.07 55.70
N LEU A 178 -26.59 -24.73 55.66
CA LEU A 178 -26.52 -23.87 56.85
C LEU A 178 -27.75 -24.07 57.77
N PHE A 179 -28.95 -24.24 57.21
CA PHE A 179 -30.15 -24.51 58.00
C PHE A 179 -30.18 -25.92 58.61
N ASN A 180 -29.57 -26.93 57.96
CA ASN A 180 -29.47 -28.29 58.49
C ASN A 180 -28.41 -28.47 59.60
N THR A 181 -27.52 -27.49 59.79
CA THR A 181 -26.50 -27.54 60.86
C THR A 181 -26.97 -26.81 62.13
N LEU A 182 -28.10 -26.11 62.05
CA LEU A 182 -28.69 -25.34 63.17
C LEU A 182 -29.90 -26.05 63.82
N ASN A 183 -30.25 -27.26 63.40
CA ASN A 183 -31.35 -28.08 63.94
C ASN A 183 -30.81 -29.45 64.38
#